data_AF-H2C9H0-F1
#
_entry.id   AF-H2C9H0-F1
#
_cell.length_a   1.000
_cell.length_b   1.000
_cell.length_c   1.000
_cell.angle_alpha   90.00
_cell.angle_beta   90.00
_cell.angle_gamma   90.00
#
_symmetry.space_group_name_H-M   'P 1'
#
loop_
_entity.id
_entity.type
_entity.pdbx_description
1 polymer ?
#
loop_
_entity_poly.entity_id
_entity_poly.type
_entity_poly.pdbx_seq_one_letter_code
_entity_poly.pdbx_strand_id
1 'polypeptide(L)'
;MSFREESDSFLIEVPGFPSPVKVRKSDVVEIKEEMPPGDLCRLVEELHSKGVIVAGSTLDGKVTFYKVKSGKKCIKLTLRDGRVMYVGKD
;
A
#
# COMPACT_ATOMS: atom_id res chain seq x y z
N MET A 1 -11.61 -1.91 2.92
CA MET A 1 -10.61 -1.58 1.89
C MET A 1 -10.27 -2.88 1.24
N SER A 2 -10.50 -2.98 -0.07
CA SER A 2 -10.10 -4.16 -0.81
C SER A 2 -8.93 -3.79 -1.73
N PHE A 3 -7.87 -4.59 -1.67
CA PHE A 3 -6.99 -4.78 -2.81
C PHE A 3 -7.72 -5.76 -3.74
N ARG A 4 -8.05 -5.32 -4.94
CA ARG A 4 -8.78 -6.12 -5.92
C ARG A 4 -7.97 -6.26 -7.19
N GLU A 5 -7.88 -7.47 -7.68
CA GLU A 5 -7.29 -7.76 -8.98
C GLU A 5 -8.37 -7.77 -10.05
N GLU A 6 -8.11 -7.07 -11.16
CA GLU A 6 -8.89 -7.09 -12.39
C GLU A 6 -8.06 -7.68 -13.54
N SER A 7 -8.64 -7.77 -14.75
CA SER A 7 -7.95 -8.37 -15.90
C SER A 7 -6.64 -7.67 -16.25
N ASP A 8 -6.62 -6.33 -16.26
CA ASP A 8 -5.49 -5.50 -16.69
C ASP A 8 -4.80 -4.73 -15.54
N SER A 9 -5.36 -4.77 -14.33
CA SER A 9 -4.97 -3.85 -13.27
C SER A 9 -5.21 -4.37 -11.86
N PHE A 10 -4.59 -3.70 -10.90
CA PHE A 10 -4.87 -3.80 -9.48
C PHE A 10 -5.56 -2.52 -9.03
N LEU A 11 -6.64 -2.67 -8.28
CA LEU A 11 -7.39 -1.59 -7.66
C LEU A 11 -7.14 -1.60 -6.16
N ILE A 12 -6.77 -0.44 -5.63
CA ILE A 12 -6.59 -0.23 -4.19
C ILE A 12 -7.66 0.77 -3.75
N GLU A 13 -8.66 0.29 -3.03
CA GLU A 13 -9.72 1.14 -2.50
C GLU A 13 -9.26 1.86 -1.23
N VAL A 14 -9.38 3.19 -1.19
CA VAL A 14 -9.03 4.00 -0.01
C VAL A 14 -10.27 4.75 0.50
N PRO A 15 -10.66 4.62 1.79
CA PRO A 15 -11.80 5.31 2.35
C PRO A 15 -11.58 6.82 2.25
N GLY A 16 -12.63 7.53 1.82
CA GLY A 16 -12.55 8.97 1.61
C GLY A 16 -11.91 9.39 0.27
N PHE A 17 -11.37 8.46 -0.52
CA PHE A 17 -10.95 8.76 -1.89
C PHE A 17 -12.13 8.54 -2.84
N PRO A 18 -12.36 9.46 -3.80
CA PRO A 18 -13.50 9.37 -4.72
C PRO A 18 -13.36 8.22 -5.73
N SER A 19 -12.14 7.74 -5.97
CA SER A 19 -11.83 6.67 -6.90
C SER A 19 -10.72 5.78 -6.36
N PRO A 20 -10.73 4.46 -6.65
CA PRO A 20 -9.64 3.57 -6.29
C PRO A 20 -8.34 3.97 -6.99
N VAL A 21 -7.21 3.71 -6.33
CA VAL A 21 -5.90 3.84 -6.97
C VAL A 21 -5.74 2.67 -7.92
N LYS A 22 -5.62 2.96 -9.22
CA LYS A 22 -5.46 1.97 -10.28
C LYS A 22 -3.99 1.82 -10.67
N VAL A 23 -3.46 0.61 -10.55
CA VAL A 23 -2.11 0.23 -10.97
C VAL A 23 -2.21 -0.76 -12.12
N ARG A 24 -1.65 -0.45 -13.30
CA ARG A 24 -1.70 -1.39 -14.44
C ARG A 24 -0.77 -2.57 -14.18
N LYS A 25 -1.23 -3.78 -14.50
CA LYS A 25 -0.41 -5.00 -14.42
C LYS A 25 0.86 -4.92 -15.28
N SER A 26 0.78 -4.22 -16.41
CA SER A 26 1.93 -3.95 -17.28
C SER A 26 3.07 -3.23 -16.56
N ASP A 27 2.77 -2.47 -15.50
CA ASP A 27 3.72 -1.61 -14.82
C ASP A 27 4.29 -2.29 -13.56
N VAL A 28 3.78 -3.48 -13.19
CA VAL A 28 4.21 -4.24 -12.02
C VAL A 28 5.23 -5.29 -12.43
N VAL A 29 6.34 -5.36 -11.70
CA VAL A 29 7.43 -6.33 -11.89
C VAL A 29 7.31 -7.48 -10.92
N GLU A 30 6.90 -7.20 -9.68
CA GLU A 30 6.82 -8.20 -8.62
C GLU A 30 5.64 -7.89 -7.69
N ILE A 31 4.97 -8.94 -7.23
CA ILE A 31 3.95 -8.89 -6.19
C ILE A 31 4.29 -9.94 -5.16
N LYS A 32 4.34 -9.53 -3.88
CA LYS A 32 4.53 -10.47 -2.77
C LYS A 32 3.84 -10.04 -1.51
N GLU A 33 3.53 -11.01 -0.66
CA GLU A 33 3.11 -10.75 0.71
C GLU A 33 4.34 -10.67 1.62
N GLU A 34 4.59 -9.49 2.20
CA GLU A 34 5.71 -9.28 3.12
C GLU A 34 5.31 -8.47 4.35
N MET A 35 6.15 -8.54 5.38
CA MET A 35 6.04 -7.62 6.51
C MET A 35 6.41 -6.22 6.04
N PRO A 36 5.68 -5.16 6.44
CA PRO A 36 6.05 -3.81 6.11
C PRO A 36 7.39 -3.44 6.76
N PRO A 37 8.11 -2.43 6.23
CA PRO A 37 9.32 -1.92 6.86
C PRO A 37 9.07 -1.55 8.34
N GLY A 38 10.05 -1.81 9.20
CA GLY A 38 9.92 -1.59 10.65
C GLY A 38 9.57 -0.14 11.00
N ASP A 39 10.22 0.83 10.35
CA ASP A 39 9.95 2.25 10.55
C ASP A 39 8.52 2.64 10.14
N LEU A 40 8.00 2.04 9.07
CA LEU A 40 6.62 2.23 8.64
C LEU A 40 5.65 1.62 9.67
N CYS A 41 5.95 0.43 10.20
CA CYS A 41 5.15 -0.20 11.25
C CYS A 41 5.07 0.68 12.50
N ARG A 42 6.21 1.26 12.93
CA ARG A 42 6.28 2.15 14.10
C ARG A 42 5.43 3.40 13.92
N LEU A 43 5.52 4.06 12.76
CA LEU A 43 4.70 5.23 12.43
C LEU A 43 3.20 4.90 12.45
N VAL A 44 2.83 3.79 11.81
CA VAL A 44 1.44 3.32 11.74
C VAL A 44 0.91 3.01 13.13
N GLU A 45 1.67 2.34 13.98
CA GLU A 45 1.24 1.94 15.32
C GLU A 45 0.92 3.15 16.21
N GLU A 46 1.75 4.19 16.17
CA GLU A 46 1.51 5.43 16.91
C GLU A 46 0.19 6.09 16.49
N LEU A 47 -0.07 6.17 15.18
CA LEU A 47 -1.25 6.83 14.63
C LEU A 47 -2.52 5.98 14.78
N HIS A 48 -2.39 4.66 14.66
CA HIS A 48 -3.53 3.74 14.77
C HIS A 48 -4.09 3.70 16.19
N SER A 49 -3.25 3.86 17.23
CA SER A 49 -3.70 4.04 18.62
C SER A 49 -4.64 5.24 18.81
N LYS A 50 -4.59 6.22 17.88
CA LYS A 50 -5.43 7.43 17.86
C LYS A 50 -6.60 7.32 16.88
N GLY A 51 -6.88 6.12 16.34
CA GLY A 51 -7.97 5.88 15.38
C GLY A 51 -7.68 6.38 13.96
N VAL A 52 -6.42 6.65 13.62
CA VAL A 52 -6.04 7.20 12.31
C VAL A 52 -5.70 6.10 11.31
N ILE A 53 -6.26 6.22 10.10
CA ILE A 53 -5.85 5.41 8.94
C ILE A 53 -4.78 6.18 8.18
N VAL A 54 -3.63 5.55 7.94
CA VAL A 54 -2.50 6.19 7.26
C VAL A 54 -2.44 5.76 5.79
N ALA A 55 -2.36 6.75 4.91
CA ALA A 55 -1.98 6.61 3.52
C ALA A 55 -1.00 7.73 3.16
N GLY A 56 0.06 7.42 2.44
CA GLY A 56 1.09 8.41 2.16
C GLY A 56 2.16 7.92 1.18
N SER A 57 3.02 8.85 0.78
CA SER A 57 4.19 8.60 -0.06
C SER A 57 5.42 9.29 0.51
N THR A 58 6.60 8.74 0.27
CA THR A 58 7.86 9.43 0.59
C THR A 58 8.02 10.67 -0.27
N LEU A 59 8.80 11.65 0.20
CA LEU A 59 9.00 12.92 -0.53
C LEU A 59 9.63 12.71 -1.92
N ASP A 60 10.46 11.67 -2.08
CA ASP A 60 11.03 11.29 -3.37
C ASP A 60 10.09 10.43 -4.23
N GLY A 61 8.88 10.15 -3.75
CA GLY A 61 7.84 9.39 -4.44
C GLY A 61 8.12 7.90 -4.62
N LYS A 62 9.20 7.38 -4.05
CA LYS A 62 9.64 5.98 -4.27
C LYS A 62 8.82 4.97 -3.48
N VAL A 63 8.33 5.32 -2.29
CA VAL A 63 7.57 4.39 -1.45
C VAL A 63 6.21 4.98 -1.17
N THR A 64 5.16 4.26 -1.52
CA THR A 64 3.78 4.61 -1.20
C THR A 64 3.16 3.53 -0.34
N PHE A 65 2.30 3.90 0.60
CA PHE A 65 1.66 2.94 1.49
C PHE A 65 0.21 3.30 1.76
N TYR A 66 -0.62 2.27 1.88
CA TYR A 66 -2.07 2.38 2.11
C TYR A 66 -2.51 1.39 3.18
N LYS A 67 -3.06 1.89 4.31
CA LYS A 67 -3.63 1.10 5.42
C LYS A 67 -2.74 -0.09 5.84
N VAL A 68 -1.44 0.15 5.91
CA VAL A 68 -0.51 -0.80 6.51
C VAL A 68 -0.87 -0.98 7.99
N LYS A 69 -0.67 -2.17 8.55
CA LYS A 69 -0.88 -2.48 9.98
C LYS A 69 0.38 -3.11 10.55
N SER A 70 0.82 -2.62 11.72
CA SER A 70 1.92 -3.23 12.47
C SER A 70 1.59 -4.68 12.80
N GLY A 71 2.56 -5.58 12.68
CA GLY A 71 2.38 -7.02 12.98
C GLY A 71 1.59 -7.82 11.94
N LYS A 72 1.18 -7.23 10.81
CA LYS A 72 0.48 -7.94 9.72
C LYS A 72 1.22 -7.84 8.40
N LYS A 73 1.19 -8.92 7.62
CA LYS A 73 1.67 -8.90 6.24
C LYS A 73 0.81 -7.96 5.39
N CYS A 74 1.46 -7.35 4.42
CA CYS A 74 0.85 -6.49 3.41
C CYS A 74 1.26 -6.98 2.02
N ILE A 75 0.53 -6.54 1.01
CA ILE A 75 0.90 -6.75 -0.39
C ILE A 75 1.91 -5.68 -0.75
N LYS A 76 3.08 -6.10 -1.23
CA LYS A 76 4.05 -5.21 -1.86
C LYS A 76 3.98 -5.35 -3.36
N LEU A 77 3.81 -4.22 -4.04
CA LEU A 77 3.94 -4.08 -5.47
C LEU A 77 5.28 -3.40 -5.76
N THR A 78 6.13 -4.02 -6.57
CA THR A 78 7.32 -3.37 -7.12
C THR A 78 7.01 -2.96 -8.55
N LEU A 79 7.07 -1.66 -8.84
CA LEU A 79 6.79 -1.10 -10.17
C LEU A 79 8.04 -1.05 -11.04
N ARG A 80 7.86 -1.02 -12.36
CA ARG A 80 8.94 -0.98 -13.36
C ARG A 80 9.85 0.23 -13.24
N ASP A 81 9.30 1.34 -12.76
CA ASP A 81 10.05 2.59 -12.54
C ASP A 81 10.77 2.64 -11.17
N GLY A 82 10.80 1.53 -10.43
CA GLY A 82 11.48 1.40 -9.15
C GLY A 82 10.66 1.86 -7.95
N ARG A 83 9.44 2.37 -8.15
CA ARG A 83 8.53 2.68 -7.03
C ARG A 83 8.03 1.39 -6.38
N VAL A 84 7.74 1.48 -5.09
CA VAL A 84 7.23 0.39 -4.26
C VAL A 84 5.95 0.83 -3.58
N MET A 85 4.93 -0.03 -3.60
CA MET A 85 3.65 0.22 -2.93
C MET A 85 3.38 -0.86 -1.90
N TYR A 86 3.11 -0.46 -0.66
CA TYR A 86 2.69 -1.35 0.43
C TYR A 86 1.19 -1.18 0.70
N VAL A 87 0.41 -2.26 0.55
CA VAL A 87 -1.05 -2.21 0.65
C VAL A 87 -1.52 -3.22 1.69
N GLY A 88 -2.20 -2.74 2.74
CA GLY A 88 -2.85 -3.61 3.72
C GLY A 88 -3.97 -4.44 3.09
N LYS A 89 -4.02 -5.74 3.43
CA LYS A 89 -5.01 -6.71 2.90
C LYS A 89 -6.31 -6.77 3.73
N ASP A 90 -6.34 -6.13 4.91
CA ASP A 90 -7.43 -6.16 5.90
C ASP A 90 -8.08 -4.78 6.16
#